data_AF-K1UI65-F1
#
_entry.id   AF-K1UI65-F1
#
_cell.length_a   1.000
_cell.length_b   1.000
_cell.length_c   1.000
_cell.angle_alpha   90.00
_cell.angle_beta   90.00
_cell.angle_gamma   90.00
#
_symmetry.space_group_name_H-M   'P 1'
#
loop_
_entity.id
_entity.type
_entity.pdbx_description
1 polymer ?
#
loop_
_entity_poly.entity_id
_entity_poly.type
_entity_poly.pdbx_seq_one_letter_code
_entity_poly.pdbx_strand_id
1 'polypeptide(L)'
;FLDNTEGLASLNFHIKPFDQLKALKYIRGKLSDVQKMKIDEQKKAFQSGYDSDILPESIQIYLEELQGMLEELNSKNERLFEITVTIRNYSMTKNQASLQLETLSRITQKNNCKLISLDYLQEQALASSLPLGYNAVPIVRDLPTSSVAVFIPFSTQEIFQPSGCYYGLN
;
A
#
# COMPACT_ATOMS: atom_id res chain seq x y z
N PHE A 1 -1.29 -7.95 -18.81
CA PHE A 1 -0.87 -6.56 -18.43
C PHE A 1 0.65 -6.42 -18.30
N LEU A 2 1.38 -7.49 -17.93
CA LEU A 2 2.86 -7.55 -17.98
C LEU A 2 3.41 -8.18 -19.28
N ASP A 3 2.54 -8.56 -20.21
CA ASP A 3 2.93 -9.27 -21.45
C ASP A 3 3.74 -8.41 -22.44
N ASN A 4 3.79 -7.09 -22.23
CA ASN A 4 4.51 -6.15 -23.11
C ASN A 4 5.87 -5.70 -22.55
N THR A 5 6.31 -6.24 -21.41
CA THR A 5 7.69 -6.06 -20.97
C THR A 5 8.49 -7.28 -21.40
N GLU A 6 9.39 -7.12 -22.37
CA GLU A 6 10.42 -8.12 -22.69
C GLU A 6 11.34 -8.44 -21.48
N GLY A 7 11.21 -7.68 -20.39
CA GLY A 7 11.84 -7.94 -19.10
C GLY A 7 11.01 -8.82 -18.19
N LEU A 8 11.67 -9.80 -17.58
CA LEU A 8 11.15 -10.47 -16.39
C LEU A 8 11.09 -9.42 -15.27
N ALA A 9 9.93 -9.21 -14.66
CA ALA A 9 9.78 -8.43 -13.43
C ALA A 9 9.09 -9.30 -12.37
N SER A 10 9.58 -9.27 -11.13
CA SER A 10 8.92 -9.91 -10.00
C SER A 10 8.29 -8.88 -9.08
N LEU A 11 7.07 -9.18 -8.66
CA LEU A 11 6.29 -8.37 -7.72
C LEU A 11 6.18 -9.16 -6.42
N ASN A 12 6.65 -8.57 -5.32
CA ASN A 12 6.64 -9.22 -4.01
C ASN A 12 5.74 -8.42 -3.06
N PHE A 13 4.88 -9.14 -2.36
CA PHE A 13 3.99 -8.59 -1.33
C PHE A 13 4.35 -9.21 0.01
N HIS A 14 4.71 -8.37 0.97
CA HIS A 14 4.78 -8.75 2.37
C HIS A 14 3.57 -8.14 3.06
N ILE A 15 2.73 -8.99 3.65
CA ILE A 15 1.47 -8.58 4.28
C ILE A 15 1.47 -9.09 5.71
N LYS A 16 1.32 -8.18 6.67
CA LYS A 16 1.29 -8.50 8.09
C LYS A 16 0.01 -7.94 8.72
N PRO A 17 -0.85 -8.77 9.32
CA PRO A 17 -2.06 -8.28 9.97
C PRO A 17 -1.72 -7.52 11.25
N PHE A 18 -2.50 -6.47 11.53
CA PHE A 18 -2.56 -5.88 12.86
C PHE A 18 -3.42 -6.74 13.78
N ASP A 19 -3.05 -6.76 15.06
CA ASP A 19 -4.03 -7.11 16.10
C ASP A 19 -5.14 -6.05 16.13
N GLN A 20 -6.41 -6.48 16.31
CA GLN A 20 -7.56 -5.56 16.18
C GLN A 20 -7.50 -4.41 17.18
N LEU A 21 -7.14 -4.69 18.43
CA LEU A 21 -7.07 -3.67 19.47
C LEU A 21 -5.91 -2.70 19.18
N LYS A 22 -4.79 -3.22 18.68
CA LYS A 22 -3.67 -2.38 18.22
C LYS A 22 -4.05 -1.51 17.03
N ALA A 23 -4.78 -2.04 16.04
CA ALA A 23 -5.26 -1.28 14.88
C ALA A 23 -6.16 -0.12 15.32
N LEU A 24 -7.16 -0.39 16.18
CA LEU A 24 -8.06 0.64 16.70
C LEU A 24 -7.30 1.73 17.47
N LYS A 25 -6.34 1.34 18.32
CA LYS A 25 -5.49 2.30 19.06
C LYS A 25 -4.63 3.13 18.10
N TYR A 26 -4.07 2.50 17.08
CA TYR A 26 -3.22 3.14 16.09
C TYR A 26 -3.97 4.19 15.27
N ILE A 27 -5.15 3.84 14.72
CA ILE A 27 -5.98 4.79 13.95
C ILE A 27 -6.49 5.94 14.85
N ARG A 28 -6.91 5.66 16.09
CA ARG A 28 -7.28 6.71 17.05
C ARG A 28 -6.11 7.65 17.36
N GLY A 29 -4.89 7.12 17.47
CA GLY A 29 -3.68 7.91 17.64
C GLY A 29 -3.46 8.88 16.47
N LYS A 30 -3.47 8.36 15.24
CA LYS A 30 -3.37 9.17 14.02
C LYS A 30 -4.46 10.23 13.94
N LEU A 31 -5.70 9.88 14.26
CA LEU A 31 -6.81 10.83 14.28
C LEU A 31 -6.57 11.97 15.27
N SER A 32 -6.08 11.64 16.47
CA SER A 32 -5.72 12.65 17.48
C SER A 32 -4.62 13.60 16.98
N ASP A 33 -3.62 13.07 16.28
CA ASP A 33 -2.53 13.88 15.74
C ASP A 33 -3.00 14.83 14.63
N VAL A 34 -3.89 14.36 13.75
CA VAL A 34 -4.52 15.23 12.73
C VAL A 34 -5.43 16.28 13.37
N GLN A 35 -6.17 15.94 14.43
CA GLN A 35 -6.95 16.91 15.19
C GLN A 35 -6.08 17.98 15.86
N LYS A 36 -4.89 17.62 16.36
CA LYS A 36 -3.92 18.61 16.87
C LYS A 36 -3.44 19.53 15.75
N MET A 37 -3.11 18.97 14.57
CA MET A 37 -2.72 19.76 13.40
C MET A 37 -3.81 20.76 13.00
N LYS A 38 -5.09 20.33 13.00
CA LYS A 38 -6.23 21.23 12.81
C LYS A 38 -6.22 22.38 13.81
N ILE A 39 -6.11 22.09 15.10
CA ILE A 39 -6.11 23.12 16.16
C ILE A 39 -4.96 24.11 15.98
N ASP A 40 -3.76 23.61 15.66
CA ASP A 40 -2.58 24.47 15.48
C ASP A 40 -2.71 25.38 14.25
N GLU A 41 -3.27 24.89 13.14
CA GLU A 41 -3.59 25.71 11.98
C GLU A 41 -4.67 26.77 12.30
N GLN A 42 -5.73 26.41 13.04
CA GLN A 42 -6.75 27.37 13.47
C GLN A 42 -6.16 28.48 14.36
N LYS A 43 -5.25 28.14 15.28
CA LYS A 43 -4.55 29.13 16.11
C LYS A 43 -3.70 30.08 15.27
N LYS A 44 -2.97 29.57 14.26
CA LYS A 44 -2.18 30.40 13.35
C LYS A 44 -3.07 31.33 12.53
N ALA A 45 -4.21 30.83 12.02
CA ALA A 45 -5.18 31.64 11.28
C ALA A 45 -5.71 32.80 12.14
N PHE A 46 -6.11 32.49 13.38
CA PHE A 46 -6.56 33.49 14.35
C PHE A 46 -5.50 34.55 14.64
N GLN A 47 -4.24 34.14 14.87
CA GLN A 47 -3.13 35.07 15.09
C GLN A 47 -2.81 35.94 13.87
N SER A 48 -3.03 35.41 12.67
CA SER A 48 -2.75 36.10 11.41
C SER A 48 -3.93 36.95 10.91
N GLY A 49 -5.07 36.92 11.61
CA GLY A 49 -6.28 37.65 11.23
C GLY A 49 -7.06 37.05 10.05
N TYR A 50 -6.78 35.78 9.69
CA TYR A 50 -7.58 35.02 8.73
C TYR A 50 -8.72 34.30 9.45
N ASP A 51 -9.76 33.94 8.69
CA ASP A 51 -10.86 33.12 9.19
C ASP A 51 -10.34 31.73 9.62
N SER A 52 -10.59 31.38 10.89
CA SER A 52 -10.17 30.10 11.48
C SER A 52 -10.89 28.88 10.88
N ASP A 53 -11.96 29.10 10.14
CA ASP A 53 -12.68 28.03 9.45
C ASP A 53 -12.03 27.68 8.10
N ILE A 54 -11.13 28.53 7.59
CA ILE A 54 -10.33 28.23 6.40
C ILE A 54 -9.18 27.31 6.78
N LEU A 55 -9.43 26.00 6.69
CA LEU A 55 -8.45 24.95 6.90
C LEU A 55 -7.88 24.43 5.59
N PRO A 56 -6.59 24.03 5.54
CA PRO A 56 -6.04 23.29 4.41
C PRO A 56 -6.91 22.07 4.08
N GLU A 57 -7.27 21.93 2.81
CA GLU A 57 -8.12 20.83 2.31
C GLU A 57 -7.56 19.46 2.68
N SER A 58 -6.22 19.31 2.66
CA SER A 58 -5.54 18.08 3.04
C SER A 58 -5.87 17.61 4.46
N ILE A 59 -5.97 18.53 5.44
CA ILE A 59 -6.32 18.18 6.83
C ILE A 59 -7.76 17.66 6.90
N GLN A 60 -8.68 18.27 6.14
CA GLN A 60 -10.07 17.87 6.11
C GLN A 60 -10.23 16.45 5.53
N ILE A 61 -9.59 16.19 4.38
CA ILE A 61 -9.57 14.88 3.74
C ILE A 61 -9.01 13.81 4.69
N TYR A 62 -7.89 14.08 5.36
CA TYR A 62 -7.30 13.11 6.30
C TYR A 62 -8.20 12.83 7.51
N LEU A 63 -8.93 13.82 8.01
CA LEU A 63 -9.87 13.60 9.12
C LEU A 63 -11.02 12.70 8.68
N GLU A 64 -11.61 12.95 7.51
CA GLU A 64 -12.69 12.16 6.96
C GLU A 64 -12.25 10.71 6.70
N GLU A 65 -11.09 10.52 6.06
CA GLU A 65 -10.52 9.20 5.78
C GLU A 65 -10.27 8.40 7.07
N LEU A 66 -9.63 9.00 8.08
CA LEU A 66 -9.35 8.32 9.35
C LEU A 66 -10.62 8.02 10.16
N GLN A 67 -11.65 8.86 10.07
CA GLN A 67 -12.95 8.59 10.70
C GLN A 67 -13.66 7.42 10.01
N GLY A 68 -13.69 7.41 8.68
CA GLY A 68 -14.23 6.30 7.89
C GLY A 68 -13.52 4.99 8.22
N MET A 69 -12.17 4.98 8.18
CA MET A 69 -11.38 3.80 8.54
C MET A 69 -11.69 3.30 9.96
N LEU A 70 -11.85 4.21 10.93
CA LEU A 70 -12.19 3.83 12.30
C LEU A 70 -13.58 3.20 12.41
N GLU A 71 -14.56 3.74 11.68
CA GLU A 71 -15.92 3.18 11.62
C GLU A 71 -15.91 1.78 11.00
N GLU A 72 -15.21 1.59 9.89
CA GLU A 72 -15.12 0.31 9.19
C GLU A 72 -14.46 -0.77 10.06
N LEU A 73 -13.36 -0.44 10.74
CA LEU A 73 -12.69 -1.36 11.67
C LEU A 73 -13.56 -1.77 12.87
N ASN A 74 -14.50 -0.92 13.30
CA ASN A 74 -15.41 -1.23 14.40
C ASN A 74 -16.68 -1.98 13.95
N SER A 75 -17.20 -1.67 12.75
CA SER A 75 -18.56 -2.06 12.35
C SER A 75 -18.61 -3.08 11.20
N LYS A 76 -17.59 -3.15 10.34
CA LYS A 76 -17.61 -3.96 9.09
C LYS A 76 -16.71 -5.20 9.11
N ASN A 77 -16.22 -5.62 10.29
CA ASN A 77 -15.21 -6.69 10.45
C ASN A 77 -13.96 -6.47 9.57
N GLU A 78 -13.68 -5.23 9.22
CA GLU A 78 -12.48 -4.85 8.50
C GLU A 78 -11.25 -5.02 9.41
N ARG A 79 -10.14 -5.41 8.78
CA ARG A 79 -8.83 -5.60 9.40
C ARG A 79 -7.84 -4.64 8.75
N LEU A 80 -6.88 -4.19 9.54
CA LEU A 80 -5.78 -3.37 9.05
C LEU A 80 -4.55 -4.26 8.82
N PHE A 81 -3.82 -4.00 7.74
CA PHE A 81 -2.61 -4.72 7.38
C PHE A 81 -1.47 -3.76 7.11
N GLU A 82 -0.27 -4.13 7.57
CA GLU A 82 0.98 -3.51 7.17
C GLU A 82 1.49 -4.22 5.92
N ILE A 83 1.74 -3.46 4.85
CA ILE A 83 2.09 -3.99 3.54
C ILE A 83 3.35 -3.34 3.00
N THR A 84 4.25 -4.18 2.50
CA THR A 84 5.38 -3.76 1.66
C THR A 84 5.24 -4.39 0.29
N VAL A 85 5.26 -3.56 -0.75
CA VAL A 85 5.26 -3.99 -2.16
C VAL A 85 6.59 -3.64 -2.77
N THR A 86 7.30 -4.62 -3.32
CA THR A 86 8.55 -4.39 -4.06
C THR A 86 8.45 -4.91 -5.48
N ILE A 87 8.98 -4.11 -6.41
CA ILE A 87 9.12 -4.49 -7.82
C ILE A 87 10.60 -4.70 -8.08
N ARG A 88 10.98 -5.92 -8.46
CA ARG A 88 12.33 -6.23 -8.91
C ARG A 88 12.31 -6.44 -10.42
N ASN A 89 13.09 -5.64 -11.12
CA ASN A 89 13.25 -5.74 -12.56
C ASN A 89 14.53 -6.50 -12.92
N TYR A 90 14.49 -7.32 -13.97
CA TYR A 90 15.60 -8.12 -14.44
C TYR A 90 15.97 -7.71 -15.86
N SER A 91 17.27 -7.50 -16.09
CA SER A 91 17.80 -7.05 -17.38
C SER A 91 19.20 -7.60 -17.61
N MET A 92 19.53 -7.96 -18.85
CA MET A 92 20.88 -8.41 -19.21
C MET A 92 21.86 -7.26 -19.43
N THR A 93 21.36 -6.05 -19.72
CA THR A 93 22.18 -4.86 -19.95
C THR A 93 21.64 -3.65 -19.19
N LYS A 94 22.54 -2.71 -18.85
CA LYS A 94 22.15 -1.45 -18.17
C LYS A 94 21.16 -0.63 -19.00
N ASN A 95 21.32 -0.60 -20.33
CA ASN A 95 20.44 0.15 -21.22
C ASN A 95 19.00 -0.39 -21.19
N GLN A 96 18.84 -1.72 -21.20
CA GLN A 96 17.52 -2.35 -21.03
C GLN A 96 16.92 -2.06 -19.65
N ALA A 97 17.74 -2.10 -18.59
CA ALA A 97 17.30 -1.77 -17.24
C ALA A 97 16.70 -0.36 -17.15
N SER A 98 17.39 0.63 -17.73
CA SER A 98 16.93 2.02 -17.75
C SER A 98 15.61 2.18 -18.51
N LEU A 99 15.48 1.56 -19.68
CA LEU A 99 14.25 1.63 -20.49
C LEU A 99 13.05 0.99 -19.77
N GLN A 100 13.27 -0.14 -19.10
CA GLN A 100 12.25 -0.81 -18.30
C GLN A 100 11.84 0.03 -17.08
N LEU A 101 12.80 0.68 -16.40
CA LEU A 101 12.53 1.58 -15.28
C LEU A 101 11.69 2.79 -15.72
N GLU A 102 11.99 3.41 -16.86
CA GLU A 102 11.18 4.49 -17.43
C GLU A 102 9.75 4.03 -17.74
N THR A 103 9.62 2.81 -18.27
CA THR A 103 8.31 2.21 -18.57
C THR A 103 7.50 1.97 -17.30
N LEU A 104 8.12 1.38 -16.27
CA LEU A 104 7.50 1.19 -14.95
C LEU A 104 7.08 2.52 -14.32
N SER A 105 7.96 3.52 -14.37
CA SER A 105 7.67 4.87 -13.87
C SER A 105 6.44 5.46 -14.55
N ARG A 106 6.36 5.37 -15.89
CA ARG A 106 5.20 5.84 -16.67
C ARG A 106 3.91 5.12 -16.29
N ILE A 107 3.96 3.80 -16.10
CA ILE A 107 2.79 3.01 -15.66
C ILE A 107 2.34 3.46 -14.28
N THR A 108 3.26 3.61 -13.33
CA THR A 108 2.92 4.03 -11.97
C THR A 108 2.34 5.44 -11.93
N GLN A 109 2.94 6.40 -12.66
CA GLN A 109 2.47 7.78 -12.73
C GLN A 109 1.08 7.87 -13.34
N LYS A 110 0.79 7.11 -14.40
CA LYS A 110 -0.55 7.04 -15.02
C LYS A 110 -1.62 6.59 -14.02
N ASN A 111 -1.26 5.77 -13.02
CA ASN A 111 -2.15 5.26 -11.99
C ASN A 111 -1.97 5.99 -10.64
N ASN A 112 -1.45 7.22 -10.64
CA ASN A 112 -1.23 8.04 -9.44
C ASN A 112 -0.39 7.35 -8.34
N CYS A 113 0.42 6.37 -8.73
CA CYS A 113 1.32 5.66 -7.84
C CYS A 113 2.72 6.25 -7.95
N LYS A 114 3.40 6.38 -6.81
CA LYS A 114 4.80 6.82 -6.76
C LYS A 114 5.72 5.61 -6.68
N LEU A 115 6.54 5.42 -7.69
CA LEU A 115 7.65 4.47 -7.63
C LEU A 115 8.81 5.09 -6.83
N ILE A 116 9.34 4.34 -5.86
CA ILE A 116 10.44 4.78 -5.00
C ILE A 116 11.64 3.86 -5.25
N SER A 117 12.79 4.42 -5.59
CA SER A 117 14.03 3.65 -5.69
C SER A 117 14.53 3.29 -4.29
N LEU A 118 14.95 2.03 -4.11
CA LEU A 118 15.54 1.54 -2.86
C LEU A 118 17.06 1.78 -2.85
N ASP A 119 17.45 3.04 -3.01
CA ASP A 119 18.87 3.43 -3.03
C ASP A 119 19.49 3.17 -1.66
N TYR A 120 20.70 2.59 -1.66
CA TYR A 120 21.44 2.15 -0.46
C TYR A 120 20.76 1.04 0.35
N LEU A 121 19.66 0.47 -0.17
CA LEU A 121 18.94 -0.66 0.43
C LEU A 121 18.96 -1.88 -0.49
N GLN A 122 19.97 -2.02 -1.35
CA GLN A 122 19.97 -3.05 -2.40
C GLN A 122 20.00 -4.47 -1.83
N GLU A 123 20.73 -4.70 -0.74
CA GLU A 123 20.78 -6.00 -0.07
C GLU A 123 19.43 -6.33 0.59
N GLN A 124 18.83 -5.35 1.27
CA GLN A 124 17.53 -5.47 1.91
C GLN A 124 16.42 -5.69 0.87
N ALA A 125 16.48 -4.98 -0.26
CA ALA A 125 15.58 -5.12 -1.38
C ALA A 125 15.71 -6.52 -1.99
N LEU A 126 16.93 -7.01 -2.20
CA LEU A 126 17.18 -8.35 -2.70
C LEU A 126 16.64 -9.41 -1.73
N ALA A 127 17.00 -9.34 -0.44
CA ALA A 127 16.54 -10.27 0.58
C ALA A 127 15.01 -10.32 0.67
N SER A 128 14.36 -9.16 0.59
CA SER A 128 12.88 -9.04 0.60
C SER A 128 12.21 -9.48 -0.70
N SER A 129 12.96 -9.62 -1.79
CA SER A 129 12.46 -10.13 -3.08
C SER A 129 12.60 -11.64 -3.22
N LEU A 130 13.31 -12.30 -2.30
CA LEU A 130 13.42 -13.75 -2.29
C LEU A 130 12.16 -14.37 -1.67
N PRO A 131 11.76 -15.59 -2.10
CA PRO A 131 10.61 -16.29 -1.54
C PRO A 131 10.91 -16.93 -0.18
N LEU A 132 11.54 -16.16 0.72
CA LEU A 132 11.94 -16.58 2.07
C LEU A 132 10.97 -16.09 3.16
N GLY A 133 9.98 -15.25 2.79
CA GLY A 133 9.03 -14.66 3.74
C GLY A 133 9.65 -13.63 4.70
N TYR A 134 10.84 -13.13 4.40
CA TYR A 134 11.54 -12.13 5.19
C TYR A 134 11.45 -10.75 4.53
N ASN A 135 11.04 -9.73 5.28
CA ASN A 135 10.99 -8.34 4.82
C ASN A 135 12.01 -7.49 5.59
N ALA A 136 13.01 -6.99 4.89
CA ALA A 136 14.05 -6.09 5.41
C ALA A 136 13.87 -4.64 4.95
N VAL A 137 12.89 -4.35 4.10
CA VAL A 137 12.65 -3.00 3.57
C VAL A 137 11.81 -2.21 4.58
N PRO A 138 12.28 -1.04 5.07
CA PRO A 138 11.58 -0.26 6.09
C PRO A 138 10.44 0.61 5.53
N ILE A 139 9.94 0.28 4.34
CA ILE A 139 8.87 1.02 3.67
C ILE A 139 7.59 0.18 3.77
N VAL A 140 6.64 0.69 4.55
CA VAL A 140 5.38 0.03 4.82
C VAL A 140 4.20 0.97 4.55
N ARG A 141 3.07 0.39 4.20
CA ARG A 141 1.79 1.08 4.04
C ARG A 141 0.71 0.33 4.80
N ASP A 142 -0.14 1.07 5.49
CA ASP A 142 -1.28 0.51 6.19
C ASP A 142 -2.48 0.49 5.25
N LEU A 143 -3.08 -0.67 5.01
CA LEU A 143 -4.25 -0.81 4.13
C LEU A 143 -5.33 -1.66 4.81
N PRO A 144 -6.62 -1.32 4.62
CA PRO A 144 -7.73 -2.17 5.05
C PRO A 144 -7.89 -3.39 4.13
N THR A 145 -8.53 -4.45 4.62
CA THR A 145 -8.75 -5.73 3.92
C THR A 145 -9.26 -5.55 2.50
N SER A 146 -10.28 -4.70 2.33
CA SER A 146 -10.87 -4.37 1.02
C SER A 146 -9.83 -3.88 0.00
N SER A 147 -8.89 -3.03 0.43
CA SER A 147 -7.81 -2.53 -0.42
C SER A 147 -6.76 -3.60 -0.69
N VAL A 148 -6.42 -4.42 0.31
CA VAL A 148 -5.45 -5.52 0.15
C VAL A 148 -5.95 -6.58 -0.84
N ALA A 149 -7.25 -6.90 -0.77
CA ALA A 149 -7.86 -7.95 -1.59
C ALA A 149 -7.74 -7.70 -3.09
N VAL A 150 -7.68 -6.43 -3.52
CA VAL A 150 -7.51 -6.06 -4.94
C VAL A 150 -6.16 -6.53 -5.50
N PHE A 151 -5.14 -6.65 -4.65
CA PHE A 151 -3.81 -7.09 -5.09
C PHE A 151 -3.66 -8.60 -5.18
N ILE A 152 -4.52 -9.36 -4.52
CA ILE A 152 -4.48 -10.81 -4.55
C ILE A 152 -5.26 -11.25 -5.80
N PRO A 153 -4.58 -11.81 -6.83
CA PRO A 153 -5.31 -12.33 -7.98
C PRO A 153 -6.16 -13.51 -7.48
N PHE A 154 -7.48 -13.31 -7.38
CA PHE A 154 -8.42 -14.42 -7.24
C PHE A 154 -8.46 -15.19 -8.55
N SER A 155 -7.41 -15.96 -8.82
CA SER A 155 -7.49 -17.05 -9.77
C SER A 155 -8.08 -18.23 -9.02
N THR A 156 -9.38 -18.44 -9.11
CA THR A 156 -9.94 -19.79 -8.97
C THR A 156 -9.28 -20.61 -10.09
N GLN A 157 -8.15 -21.25 -9.81
CA GLN A 157 -7.59 -22.24 -10.73
C GLN A 157 -8.42 -23.50 -10.55
N GLU A 158 -9.37 -23.70 -11.45
CA GLU A 158 -10.04 -24.98 -11.58
C GLU A 158 -8.99 -26.01 -12.03
N ILE A 159 -8.61 -26.92 -11.13
CA ILE A 159 -7.70 -28.01 -11.44
C ILE A 159 -8.48 -29.02 -12.30
N PHE A 160 -8.37 -28.87 -13.62
CA PHE A 160 -8.90 -29.85 -14.56
C PHE A 160 -7.90 -31.00 -14.71
N GLN A 161 -8.01 -31.99 -13.82
CA GLN A 161 -7.29 -33.26 -13.98
C GLN A 161 -8.11 -34.18 -14.92
N PRO A 162 -7.53 -34.69 -16.02
CA PRO A 162 -8.17 -35.75 -16.80
C PRO A 162 -8.47 -36.95 -15.87
N SER A 163 -9.74 -37.31 -15.73
CA SER A 163 -10.26 -38.32 -14.77
C SER A 163 -10.26 -37.93 -13.28
N GLY A 164 -10.04 -36.65 -12.94
CA GLY A 164 -10.20 -36.16 -11.56
C GLY A 164 -11.67 -36.15 -11.12
N CYS A 165 -11.95 -36.57 -9.90
CA CYS A 165 -13.30 -36.49 -9.33
C CYS A 165 -13.50 -35.10 -8.71
N TYR A 166 -14.46 -34.34 -9.22
CA TYR A 166 -14.80 -33.01 -8.73
C TYR A 166 -15.58 -33.12 -7.40
N TYR A 167 -14.90 -32.90 -6.28
CA TYR A 167 -15.56 -32.64 -5.00
C TYR A 167 -15.82 -31.14 -4.92
N GLY A 168 -17.08 -30.77 -5.11
CA GLY A 168 -17.49 -29.42 -5.50
C GLY A 168 -17.22 -28.27 -4.52
N LEU A 169 -17.48 -27.08 -5.08
CA LEU A 169 -17.48 -25.73 -4.52
C LEU A 169 -17.97 -25.61 -3.07
N ASN A 170 -17.34 -24.68 -2.34
CA ASN A 170 -17.88 -24.07 -1.11
C ASN A 170 -19.10 -23.19 -1.40
#